data_AF-X1QQ22-F1
#
_entry.id   AF-X1QQ22-F1
#
_cell.length_a   1.000
_cell.length_b   1.000
_cell.length_c   1.000
_cell.angle_alpha   90.00
_cell.angle_beta   90.00
_cell.angle_gamma   90.00
#
_symmetry.space_group_name_H-M   'P 1'
#
loop_
_entity.id
_entity.type
_entity.pdbx_description
1 polymer ?
#
loop_
_entity_poly.entity_id
_entity_poly.type
_entity_poly.pdbx_seq_one_letter_code
_entity_poly.pdbx_strand_id
1 'polypeptide(L)'
;TMQKLSLQIAFALLVAYCVQQNTDLGTEIYLPFLKNSIDLGIMFVPFVVLVMISSVNAVNLTDGLDGLAGGLIIIAMLSFALIAYIQNMGS
;
A
#
# COMPACT_ATOMS: atom_id res chain seq x y z
N THR A 1 19.20 6.40 10.42
CA THR A 1 17.99 5.65 10.83
C THR A 1 16.78 6.55 10.98
N MET A 2 16.85 7.63 11.77
CA MET A 2 15.74 8.59 11.92
C MET A 2 15.38 9.36 10.64
N GLN A 3 16.37 9.73 9.82
CA GLN A 3 16.14 10.42 8.53
C GLN A 3 15.38 9.57 7.50
N LYS A 4 15.63 8.25 7.47
CA LYS A 4 14.90 7.32 6.58
C LYS A 4 13.44 7.22 7.01
N LEU A 5 13.20 7.07 8.32
CA LEU A 5 11.86 6.98 8.88
C LEU A 5 11.06 8.29 8.70
N SER A 6 11.68 9.45 8.94
CA SER A 6 11.02 10.74 8.74
C SER A 6 10.59 10.96 7.30
N LEU A 7 11.43 10.52 6.33
CA LEU A 7 11.10 10.63 4.91
C LEU A 7 9.99 9.66 4.50
N GLN A 8 9.99 8.42 5.01
CA GLN A 8 8.91 7.46 4.79
C GLN A 8 7.57 7.99 5.33
N ILE A 9 7.55 8.57 6.54
CA ILE A 9 6.36 9.19 7.13
C ILE A 9 5.87 10.36 6.28
N ALA A 10 6.77 11.28 5.90
CA ALA A 10 6.40 12.43 5.08
C ALA A 10 5.81 12.01 3.73
N PHE A 11 6.42 11.01 3.07
CA PHE A 11 5.92 10.47 1.82
C PHE A 11 4.57 9.77 1.98
N ALA A 12 4.38 8.99 3.04
CA ALA A 12 3.12 8.32 3.31
C ALA A 12 1.97 9.30 3.60
N LEU A 13 2.25 10.40 4.30
CA LEU A 13 1.28 11.48 4.52
C LEU A 13 0.90 12.18 3.21
N LEU A 14 1.87 12.42 2.32
CA LEU A 14 1.61 13.00 0.99
C LEU A 14 0.70 12.08 0.17
N VAL A 15 0.98 10.78 0.15
CA VAL A 15 0.14 9.79 -0.55
C VAL A 15 -1.26 9.74 0.05
N ALA A 16 -1.38 9.68 1.38
CA ALA A 16 -2.68 9.69 2.06
C ALA A 16 -3.50 10.95 1.74
N TYR A 17 -2.85 12.11 1.64
CA TYR A 17 -3.49 13.36 1.24
C TYR A 17 -3.93 13.33 -0.22
N CYS A 18 -3.07 12.87 -1.15
CA CYS A 18 -3.43 12.72 -2.56
C CYS A 18 -4.62 11.78 -2.75
N VAL A 19 -4.66 10.64 -2.07
CA VAL A 19 -5.78 9.69 -2.18
C VAL A 19 -7.09 10.31 -1.69
N GLN A 20 -7.07 11.03 -0.57
CA GLN A 20 -8.28 11.71 -0.04
C GLN A 20 -8.82 12.80 -0.98
N GLN A 21 -7.97 13.42 -1.81
CA GLN A 21 -8.41 14.41 -2.81
C GLN A 21 -9.02 13.76 -4.06
N ASN A 22 -8.82 12.46 -4.28
CA ASN A 22 -9.44 11.75 -5.38
C ASN A 22 -10.81 11.22 -4.93
N THR A 23 -11.87 11.79 -5.51
CA THR A 23 -13.26 11.46 -5.18
C THR A 23 -13.61 9.98 -5.42
N ASP A 24 -12.91 9.31 -6.35
CA ASP A 24 -13.18 7.90 -6.68
C ASP A 24 -12.58 6.89 -5.70
N LEU A 25 -11.54 7.27 -4.95
CA LEU A 25 -10.85 6.37 -4.01
C LEU A 25 -11.27 6.64 -2.56
N GLY A 26 -11.39 7.92 -2.19
CA GLY A 26 -11.85 8.33 -0.85
C GLY A 26 -11.07 7.69 0.30
N THR A 27 -11.79 7.38 1.37
CA THR A 27 -11.27 6.74 2.60
C THR A 27 -11.82 5.33 2.80
N GLU A 28 -12.44 4.76 1.76
CA GLU A 28 -12.98 3.41 1.77
C GLU A 28 -11.88 2.36 1.58
N ILE A 29 -11.97 1.29 2.36
CA ILE A 29 -11.12 0.11 2.23
C ILE A 29 -12.00 -1.09 1.94
N TYR A 30 -11.75 -1.73 0.81
CA TYR A 30 -12.42 -2.95 0.42
C TYR A 30 -11.86 -4.17 1.17
N LEU A 31 -12.73 -4.91 1.86
CA LEU A 31 -12.38 -6.19 2.49
C LEU A 31 -12.82 -7.36 1.60
N PRO A 32 -11.88 -8.08 0.96
CA PRO A 32 -12.22 -9.11 -0.01
C PRO A 32 -12.97 -10.30 0.62
N PHE A 33 -12.67 -10.66 1.86
CA PHE A 33 -13.31 -11.80 2.54
C PHE A 33 -14.75 -11.51 2.95
N LEU A 34 -15.05 -10.26 3.31
CA LEU A 34 -16.39 -9.83 3.70
C LEU A 34 -17.19 -9.27 2.51
N LYS A 35 -16.54 -9.09 1.34
CA LYS A 35 -17.12 -8.47 0.14
C LYS A 35 -17.81 -7.14 0.44
N ASN A 36 -17.23 -6.38 1.37
CA ASN A 36 -17.79 -5.11 1.81
C ASN A 36 -16.67 -4.08 1.95
N SER A 37 -17.02 -2.81 1.77
CA SER A 37 -16.13 -1.69 2.02
C SER A 37 -16.37 -1.13 3.42
N ILE A 38 -15.29 -0.72 4.08
CA ILE A 38 -15.37 0.01 5.35
C ILE A 38 -14.73 1.37 5.11
N ASP A 39 -15.48 2.43 5.40
CA ASP A 39 -14.94 3.79 5.43
C ASP A 39 -14.19 4.01 6.75
N LEU A 40 -12.89 4.30 6.67
CA LEU A 40 -12.06 4.60 7.83
C LEU A 40 -12.11 6.08 8.23
N GLY A 41 -12.59 6.97 7.36
CA GLY A 41 -12.55 8.41 7.55
C GLY A 41 -11.17 8.89 8.00
N ILE A 42 -11.08 9.55 9.16
CA ILE A 42 -9.81 10.07 9.69
C ILE A 42 -8.77 8.98 10.01
N MET A 43 -9.21 7.74 10.27
CA MET A 43 -8.32 6.60 10.54
C MET A 43 -7.61 6.10 9.28
N PHE A 44 -8.03 6.57 8.10
CA PHE A 44 -7.39 6.23 6.83
C PHE A 44 -5.93 6.70 6.79
N VAL A 45 -5.65 7.91 7.30
CA VAL A 45 -4.29 8.48 7.32
C VAL A 45 -3.30 7.63 8.12
N PRO A 46 -3.54 7.32 9.42
CA PRO A 46 -2.63 6.46 10.17
C PRO A 46 -2.56 5.05 9.60
N PHE A 47 -3.63 4.54 8.98
CA PHE A 47 -3.61 3.26 8.29
C PHE A 47 -2.64 3.25 7.10
N VAL A 48 -2.73 4.23 6.19
CA VAL A 48 -1.82 4.37 5.04
C VAL A 48 -0.37 4.52 5.49
N VAL A 49 -0.13 5.34 6.52
CA VAL A 49 1.21 5.53 7.10
C VAL A 49 1.78 4.22 7.62
N LEU A 50 0.99 3.44 8.36
CA LEU A 50 1.40 2.13 8.87
C LEU A 50 1.72 1.17 7.72
N VAL A 51 0.81 0.99 6.77
CA VAL A 51 0.98 0.07 5.64
C VAL A 51 2.24 0.39 4.82
N MET A 52 2.47 1.68 4.52
CA MET A 52 3.62 2.14 3.74
C MET A 52 4.94 1.88 4.48
N ILE A 53 5.05 2.33 5.73
CA ILE A 53 6.28 2.18 6.53
C ILE A 53 6.58 0.70 6.77
N SER A 54 5.57 -0.09 7.12
CA SER A 54 5.71 -1.53 7.32
C SER A 54 6.16 -2.23 6.04
N SER A 55 5.60 -1.89 4.88
CA SER A 55 5.96 -2.50 3.59
C SER A 55 7.39 -2.18 3.19
N VAL A 56 7.80 -0.90 3.26
CA VAL A 56 9.17 -0.49 2.90
C VAL A 56 10.19 -1.13 3.82
N ASN A 57 9.90 -1.21 5.13
CA ASN A 57 10.82 -1.82 6.09
C ASN A 57 10.82 -3.35 6.00
N ALA A 58 9.72 -3.99 5.64
CA ALA A 58 9.65 -5.43 5.40
C ALA A 58 10.49 -5.85 4.19
N VAL A 59 10.37 -5.13 3.06
CA VAL A 59 11.18 -5.41 1.86
C VAL A 59 12.67 -5.24 2.17
N ASN A 60 13.04 -4.14 2.84
CA ASN A 60 14.42 -3.90 3.27
C ASN A 60 14.95 -5.00 4.22
N LEU A 61 14.09 -5.63 5.02
CA LEU A 61 14.46 -6.75 5.90
C LEU A 61 14.71 -8.04 5.11
N THR A 62 13.97 -8.26 4.02
CA THR A 62 14.10 -9.45 3.15
C THR A 62 15.23 -9.36 2.12
N ASP A 63 15.83 -8.19 1.91
CA ASP A 63 16.89 -7.93 0.92
C ASP A 63 18.30 -8.30 1.42
N GLY A 64 18.39 -9.09 2.50
CA GLY A 64 19.66 -9.50 3.12
C GLY A 64 20.39 -10.67 2.43
N LEU A 65 19.83 -11.21 1.34
CA LEU A 65 20.36 -12.35 0.58
C LEU A 65 20.23 -12.06 -0.93
N ASP A 66 21.26 -12.43 -1.71
CA ASP A 66 21.33 -12.16 -3.16
C ASP A 66 20.06 -12.63 -3.90
N GLY A 67 19.28 -11.65 -4.38
CA GLY A 67 18.11 -11.88 -5.22
C GLY A 67 16.82 -12.31 -4.51
N LEU A 68 16.81 -12.48 -3.18
CA LEU A 68 15.62 -12.95 -2.45
C LEU A 68 14.48 -11.91 -2.50
N ALA A 69 14.76 -10.65 -2.15
CA ALA A 69 13.76 -9.59 -2.23
C ALA A 69 13.30 -9.35 -3.68
N GLY A 70 14.23 -9.43 -4.65
CA GLY A 70 13.91 -9.30 -6.07
C GLY A 70 12.89 -10.35 -6.53
N GLY A 71 13.10 -11.63 -6.18
CA GLY A 71 12.16 -12.71 -6.50
C GLY A 71 10.77 -12.50 -5.87
N LEU A 72 10.73 -12.06 -4.60
CA LEU A 72 9.46 -11.78 -3.90
C LEU A 72 8.70 -10.62 -4.54
N ILE A 73 9.40 -9.55 -4.94
CA ILE A 73 8.79 -8.39 -5.60
C ILE A 73 8.17 -8.79 -6.95
N ILE A 74 8.84 -9.64 -7.73
CA ILE A 74 8.29 -10.11 -9.02
C ILE A 74 6.95 -10.84 -8.81
N ILE A 75 6.89 -11.74 -7.84
CA ILE A 75 5.65 -12.49 -7.52
C ILE A 75 4.53 -11.53 -7.05
N ALA A 76 4.87 -10.56 -6.20
CA ALA A 76 3.91 -9.56 -5.72
C ALA A 76 3.37 -8.67 -6.85
N MET A 77 4.25 -8.19 -7.73
CA MET A 77 3.88 -7.35 -8.88
C MET A 77 3.00 -8.11 -9.88
N LEU A 78 3.30 -9.39 -10.16
CA LEU A 78 2.44 -10.23 -11.02
C LEU A 78 1.04 -10.40 -10.40
N SER A 79 0.97 -10.56 -9.08
CA SER A 79 -0.32 -10.67 -8.37
C SER A 79 -1.12 -9.38 -8.48
N PHE A 80 -0.50 -8.22 -8.24
CA PHE A 80 -1.18 -6.93 -8.40
C PHE A 80 -1.58 -6.64 -9.86
N ALA A 81 -0.76 -7.01 -10.84
CA ALA A 81 -1.09 -6.85 -12.26
C ALA A 81 -2.34 -7.68 -12.63
N LEU A 82 -2.42 -8.93 -12.16
CA LEU A 82 -3.60 -9.77 -12.36
C LEU A 82 -4.85 -9.18 -11.70
N ILE A 83 -4.73 -8.69 -10.46
CA ILE A 83 -5.86 -8.05 -9.74
C ILE A 83 -6.33 -6.80 -10.51
N ALA A 84 -5.41 -5.93 -10.92
CA ALA A 84 -5.72 -4.73 -11.68
C ALA A 84 -6.40 -5.06 -13.01
N TYR A 85 -5.93 -6.09 -13.72
CA TYR A 85 -6.55 -6.55 -14.96
C TYR A 85 -7.98 -7.04 -14.75
N ILE A 86 -8.22 -7.88 -13.74
CA ILE A 86 -9.55 -8.39 -13.40
C ILE A 86 -10.49 -7.24 -13.00
N GLN A 87 -10.00 -6.28 -12.23
CA GLN A 87 -10.80 -5.12 -11.79
C GLN A 87 -11.18 -4.21 -12.96
N ASN A 88 -10.28 -3.97 -13.91
CA ASN A 88 -10.56 -3.17 -15.12
C ASN A 88 -11.57 -3.85 -16.06
N MET A 89 -11.63 -5.18 -16.09
CA MET A 89 -12.62 -5.91 -16.89
C MET A 89 -14.02 -5.93 -16.26
N GLY A 90 -14.12 -5.68 -14.96
CA GLY A 90 -15.38 -5.72 -14.19
C GLY A 90 -16.05 -4.36 -13.97
N SER A 91 -15.38 -3.26 -14.35
CA SER A 91 -15.89 -1.89 -14.31
C SER A 91 -16.63 -1.50 -15.59
#